data_AF-A0A7W9YPA1-F1
#
_entry.id   AF-A0A7W9YPA1-F1
#
_cell.length_a   1.000
_cell.length_b   1.000
_cell.length_c   1.000
_cell.angle_alpha   90.00
_cell.angle_beta   90.00
_cell.angle_gamma   90.00
#
_symmetry.space_group_name_H-M   'P 1'
#
loop_
_entity.id
_entity.type
_entity.pdbx_description
1 polymer ?
#
loop_
_entity_poly.entity_id
_entity_poly.type
_entity_poly.pdbx_seq_one_letter_code
_entity_poly.pdbx_strand_id
1 'polypeptide(L)'
;MGIGAVALDDVLVHARELAAAGGQAPPERVEDVSDLPVTGAADILCASRHAAASDGALLMSSGGTTGRPKPTFVPHHQALARLTEHWNPLGPGRVLLNLFNAGRMWASHYYMLKLAEHSRATVVPFGPLAPDEVAAWSPAFADLGVDAIAGTPTGLADFAEGVLAAGAEIPVTTVIWMAEPWTDSKRDLVCRAFPRAGFWGNYGSVETYVIAVNDPSCDASVLHLLPGQLLEPDPDGALLTRAGDGWTVPVVRYRLGDRVTAADCVCGRPDGLRVLGRADDTVKFRGATFGIGEVLAAVRSLPGVDDAQLALTASDGSRRSTRRLTVRFVGEAGADGVTDHLLHVFDRFRVVAARHPDAVSALRVDRLDRVDRTTKVPPAVWS
;
A
#
# COMPACT_ATOMS: atom_id res chain seq x y z
N MET A 1 7.76 19.92 -8.37
CA MET A 1 8.82 19.95 -7.34
C MET A 1 8.91 18.54 -6.76
N GLY A 2 10.12 17.99 -6.62
CA GLY A 2 10.32 16.68 -6.02
C GLY A 2 10.10 16.69 -4.51
N ILE A 3 9.97 15.51 -3.92
CA ILE A 3 9.91 15.27 -2.46
C ILE A 3 11.22 14.60 -2.06
N GLY A 4 11.94 15.14 -1.09
CA GLY A 4 13.30 14.70 -0.76
C GLY A 4 14.37 15.23 -1.72
N ALA A 5 15.60 14.77 -1.52
CA ALA A 5 16.78 15.16 -2.29
C ALA A 5 17.84 14.05 -2.31
N VAL A 6 18.64 14.05 -3.37
CA VAL A 6 19.80 13.16 -3.57
C VAL A 6 20.95 13.95 -4.18
N ALA A 7 22.19 13.56 -3.87
CA ALA A 7 23.36 14.10 -4.56
C ALA A 7 23.53 13.40 -5.90
N LEU A 8 23.68 14.17 -6.99
CA LEU A 8 23.76 13.62 -8.34
C LEU A 8 24.95 12.66 -8.52
N ASP A 9 26.09 12.97 -7.92
CA ASP A 9 27.29 12.12 -7.99
C ASP A 9 27.03 10.72 -7.42
N ASP A 10 26.29 10.63 -6.31
CA ASP A 10 25.91 9.34 -5.70
C ASP A 10 24.89 8.59 -6.58
N VAL A 11 23.96 9.31 -7.20
CA VAL A 11 23.01 8.71 -8.16
C VAL A 11 23.74 8.13 -9.37
N LEU A 12 24.79 8.80 -9.85
CA LEU A 12 25.59 8.32 -10.98
C LEU A 12 26.36 7.04 -10.65
N VAL A 13 26.73 6.81 -9.39
CA VAL A 13 27.29 5.51 -8.95
C VAL A 13 26.24 4.41 -9.16
N HIS A 14 25.03 4.57 -8.62
CA HIS A 14 23.97 3.58 -8.80
C HIS A 14 23.52 3.39 -10.25
N ALA A 15 23.50 4.46 -11.05
CA ALA A 15 23.19 4.36 -12.48
C ALA A 15 24.21 3.47 -13.21
N ARG A 16 25.50 3.58 -12.87
CA ARG A 16 26.55 2.72 -13.43
C ARG A 16 26.45 1.27 -12.93
N GLU A 17 26.08 1.06 -11.66
CA GLU A 17 25.81 -0.29 -11.11
C GLU A 17 24.64 -0.97 -11.84
N LEU A 18 23.54 -0.24 -12.06
CA LEU A 18 22.41 -0.73 -12.84
C LEU A 18 22.83 -1.11 -14.26
N ALA A 19 23.64 -0.26 -14.91
CA ALA A 19 24.17 -0.53 -16.25
C ALA A 19 25.06 -1.79 -16.28
N ALA A 20 25.95 -1.95 -15.30
CA ALA A 20 26.81 -3.13 -15.18
C ALA A 20 26.02 -4.42 -14.96
N ALA A 21 24.85 -4.33 -14.32
CA ALA A 21 23.90 -5.43 -14.16
C ALA A 21 23.00 -5.68 -15.39
N GLY A 22 23.22 -4.99 -16.51
CA GLY A 22 22.46 -5.17 -17.76
C GLY A 22 21.32 -4.17 -17.97
N GLY A 23 21.23 -3.13 -17.13
CA GLY A 23 20.35 -1.98 -17.32
C GLY A 23 20.90 -0.96 -18.33
N GLN A 24 20.19 0.16 -18.48
CA GLN A 24 20.60 1.23 -19.38
C GLN A 24 21.79 2.01 -18.82
N ALA A 25 22.79 2.28 -19.67
CA ALA A 25 23.92 3.13 -19.31
C ALA A 25 23.49 4.60 -19.14
N PRO A 26 24.03 5.33 -18.15
CA PRO A 26 23.79 6.76 -18.04
C PRO A 26 24.41 7.50 -19.25
N PRO A 27 23.84 8.64 -19.67
CA PRO A 27 24.44 9.51 -20.69
C PRO A 27 25.84 10.00 -20.31
N GLU A 28 26.63 10.44 -21.30
CA GLU A 28 27.98 10.98 -21.06
C GLU A 28 27.98 12.27 -20.23
N ARG A 29 26.90 13.05 -20.31
CA ARG A 29 26.69 14.28 -19.55
C ARG A 29 25.32 14.22 -18.88
N VAL A 30 25.33 14.41 -17.57
CA VAL A 30 24.16 14.40 -16.70
C VAL A 30 24.31 15.61 -15.78
N GLU A 31 23.40 16.57 -15.88
CA GLU A 31 23.40 17.80 -15.08
C GLU A 31 22.30 17.75 -14.00
N ASP A 32 21.24 16.99 -14.25
CA ASP A 32 20.15 16.76 -13.32
C ASP A 32 19.73 15.28 -13.30
N VAL A 33 19.08 14.85 -12.22
CA VAL A 33 18.52 13.49 -12.14
C VAL A 33 17.58 13.22 -13.32
N SER A 34 16.81 14.21 -13.77
CA SER A 34 15.86 14.07 -14.88
C SER A 34 16.49 13.75 -16.24
N ASP A 35 17.81 13.91 -16.40
CA ASP A 35 18.55 13.49 -17.60
C ASP A 35 18.74 11.96 -17.66
N LEU A 36 18.59 11.27 -16.53
CA LEU A 36 18.73 9.82 -16.44
C LEU A 36 17.49 9.11 -16.98
N PRO A 37 17.65 7.93 -17.59
CA PRO A 37 16.52 7.16 -18.09
C PRO A 37 15.60 6.68 -16.96
N VAL A 38 14.30 6.62 -17.26
CA VAL A 38 13.31 6.01 -16.37
C VAL A 38 13.48 4.50 -16.38
N THR A 39 13.57 3.90 -15.18
CA THR A 39 13.68 2.44 -15.02
C THR A 39 12.34 1.81 -14.62
N GLY A 40 12.21 0.52 -14.90
CA GLY A 40 11.03 -0.28 -14.60
C GLY A 40 11.34 -1.57 -13.85
N ALA A 41 10.31 -2.39 -13.65
CA ALA A 41 10.43 -3.62 -12.86
C ALA A 41 11.40 -4.65 -13.48
N ALA A 42 11.62 -4.60 -14.80
CA ALA A 42 12.60 -5.46 -15.47
C ALA A 42 14.03 -5.09 -15.07
N ASP A 43 14.34 -3.80 -14.98
CA ASP A 43 15.66 -3.31 -14.56
C ASP A 43 15.94 -3.70 -13.11
N ILE A 44 14.95 -3.51 -12.22
CA ILE A 44 15.06 -3.93 -10.81
C ILE A 44 15.22 -5.44 -10.67
N LEU A 45 14.49 -6.24 -11.46
CA LEU A 45 14.65 -7.69 -11.46
C LEU A 45 16.06 -8.10 -11.91
N CYS A 46 16.62 -7.43 -12.91
CA CYS A 46 17.97 -7.70 -13.40
C CYS A 46 19.03 -7.36 -12.34
N ALA A 47 18.95 -6.16 -11.79
CA ALA A 47 19.87 -5.68 -10.74
C ALA A 47 19.78 -6.52 -9.45
N SER A 48 18.57 -6.80 -8.98
CA SER A 48 18.38 -7.62 -7.78
C SER A 48 18.84 -9.06 -7.96
N ARG A 49 18.65 -9.66 -9.15
CA ARG A 49 19.19 -10.98 -9.47
C ARG A 49 20.71 -10.99 -9.45
N HIS A 50 21.33 -9.96 -10.01
CA HIS A 50 22.79 -9.82 -10.01
C HIS A 50 23.33 -9.75 -8.58
N ALA A 51 22.73 -8.88 -7.74
CA ALA A 51 23.11 -8.77 -6.33
C ALA A 51 22.92 -10.09 -5.55
N ALA A 52 21.85 -10.84 -5.84
CA ALA A 52 21.56 -12.10 -5.17
C ALA A 52 22.50 -13.25 -5.57
N ALA A 53 23.31 -13.11 -6.63
CA ALA A 53 24.20 -14.18 -7.09
C ALA A 53 25.30 -14.54 -6.07
N SER A 54 25.72 -13.57 -5.24
CA SER A 54 26.78 -13.76 -4.25
C SER A 54 26.25 -14.30 -2.92
N ASP A 55 25.22 -13.65 -2.35
CA ASP A 55 24.80 -13.86 -0.96
C ASP A 55 23.43 -14.55 -0.83
N GLY A 56 22.79 -14.89 -1.95
CA GLY A 56 21.41 -15.38 -1.98
C GLY A 56 20.38 -14.30 -1.65
N ALA A 57 19.11 -14.64 -1.83
CA ALA A 57 18.00 -13.73 -1.57
C ALA A 57 16.67 -14.48 -1.44
N LEU A 58 15.66 -13.80 -0.88
CA LEU A 58 14.27 -14.24 -0.94
C LEU A 58 13.66 -13.82 -2.28
N LEU A 59 13.05 -14.76 -3.02
CA LEU A 59 12.32 -14.41 -4.24
C LEU A 59 10.86 -14.05 -3.88
N MET A 60 10.51 -12.78 -4.03
CA MET A 60 9.18 -12.25 -3.73
C MET A 60 8.55 -11.66 -5.00
N SER A 61 7.24 -11.40 -4.97
CA SER A 61 6.55 -10.79 -6.11
C SER A 61 5.58 -9.70 -5.69
N SER A 62 5.75 -8.53 -6.30
CA SER A 62 4.70 -7.51 -6.33
C SER A 62 3.62 -7.89 -7.36
N GLY A 63 2.44 -7.27 -7.25
CA GLY A 63 1.30 -7.49 -8.15
C GLY A 63 0.58 -8.83 -7.94
N GLY A 64 -0.75 -8.83 -7.93
CA GLY A 64 -1.49 -10.09 -7.74
C GLY A 64 -3.01 -9.99 -7.72
N THR A 65 -3.60 -9.02 -8.42
CA THR A 65 -5.05 -9.00 -8.66
C THR A 65 -5.38 -8.97 -10.13
N THR A 66 -4.59 -8.26 -10.94
CA THR A 66 -4.96 -8.01 -12.34
C THR A 66 -3.83 -8.05 -13.38
N GLY A 67 -2.56 -8.21 -13.01
CA GLY A 67 -1.41 -8.16 -13.94
C GLY A 67 -0.38 -9.29 -13.76
N ARG A 68 0.57 -9.39 -14.71
CA ARG A 68 1.69 -10.36 -14.66
C ARG A 68 2.53 -10.14 -13.38
N PRO A 69 2.85 -11.19 -12.61
CA PRO A 69 3.72 -11.08 -11.44
C PRO A 69 5.05 -10.41 -11.77
N LYS A 70 5.50 -9.51 -10.90
CA LYS A 70 6.80 -8.84 -10.98
C LYS A 70 7.72 -9.43 -9.89
N PRO A 71 8.48 -10.49 -10.21
CA PRO A 71 9.39 -11.07 -9.23
C PRO A 71 10.54 -10.11 -8.93
N THR A 72 11.10 -10.21 -7.72
CA THR A 72 12.28 -9.46 -7.29
C THR A 72 13.03 -10.28 -6.26
N PHE A 73 14.36 -10.29 -6.36
CA PHE A 73 15.23 -10.90 -5.36
C PHE A 73 15.43 -9.90 -4.22
N VAL A 74 14.95 -10.23 -3.02
CA VAL A 74 15.04 -9.37 -1.84
C VAL A 74 16.17 -9.88 -0.95
N PRO A 75 17.22 -9.09 -0.69
CA PRO A 75 18.32 -9.52 0.16
C PRO A 75 17.86 -9.71 1.60
N HIS A 76 18.52 -10.61 2.34
CA HIS A 76 18.08 -11.03 3.68
C HIS A 76 18.04 -9.88 4.71
N HIS A 77 18.88 -8.86 4.56
CA HIS A 77 18.91 -7.71 5.47
C HIS A 77 17.71 -6.77 5.28
N GLN A 78 17.02 -6.82 4.14
CA GLN A 78 15.78 -6.07 3.87
C GLN A 78 15.86 -4.56 4.15
N ALA A 79 17.06 -3.98 4.05
CA ALA A 79 17.38 -2.60 4.44
C ALA A 79 16.96 -2.22 5.88
N LEU A 80 16.82 -3.20 6.79
CA LEU A 80 16.29 -2.96 8.13
C LEU A 80 17.15 -2.04 8.99
N ALA A 81 18.49 -2.17 8.93
CA ALA A 81 19.39 -1.30 9.67
C ALA A 81 19.11 0.19 9.36
N ARG A 82 18.99 0.53 8.06
CA ARG A 82 18.68 1.88 7.60
C ARG A 82 17.26 2.30 7.97
N LEU A 83 16.29 1.39 7.86
CA LEU A 83 14.90 1.68 8.23
C LEU A 83 14.78 2.06 9.72
N THR A 84 15.41 1.28 10.61
CA THR A 84 15.23 1.42 12.07
C THR A 84 15.95 2.64 12.66
N GLU A 85 16.84 3.30 11.91
CA GLU A 85 17.36 4.62 12.26
C GLU A 85 16.26 5.70 12.25
N HIS A 86 15.19 5.49 11.47
CA HIS A 86 14.12 6.46 11.28
C HIS A 86 12.74 5.96 11.73
N TRP A 87 12.55 4.64 11.81
CA TRP A 87 11.26 4.02 12.12
C TRP A 87 11.43 2.74 12.92
N ASN A 88 11.19 2.82 14.22
CA ASN A 88 11.42 1.72 15.16
C ASN A 88 10.18 1.46 16.06
N PRO A 89 9.13 0.79 15.52
CA PRO A 89 7.88 0.56 16.25
C PRO A 89 7.95 -0.56 17.31
N LEU A 90 9.04 -1.32 17.33
CA LEU A 90 9.22 -2.52 18.16
C LEU A 90 10.51 -2.42 18.96
N GLY A 91 10.68 -3.32 19.92
CA GLY A 91 11.88 -3.40 20.75
C GLY A 91 11.91 -4.66 21.61
N PRO A 92 12.97 -4.85 22.40
CA PRO A 92 13.08 -5.97 23.33
C PRO A 92 11.87 -6.08 24.26
N GLY A 93 11.37 -7.31 24.46
CA GLY A 93 10.25 -7.59 25.37
C GLY A 93 8.85 -7.35 24.78
N ARG A 94 8.75 -6.77 23.58
CA ARG A 94 7.48 -6.64 22.84
C ARG A 94 7.08 -7.97 22.23
N VAL A 95 5.77 -8.21 22.11
CA VAL A 95 5.20 -9.40 21.49
C VAL A 95 4.27 -8.98 20.36
N LEU A 96 4.76 -9.16 19.13
CA LEU A 96 4.07 -8.82 17.90
C LEU A 96 3.19 -9.97 17.41
N LEU A 97 1.88 -9.74 17.29
CA LEU A 97 0.99 -10.59 16.51
C LEU A 97 1.01 -10.16 15.02
N ASN A 98 1.60 -10.99 14.18
CA ASN A 98 1.72 -10.74 12.74
C ASN A 98 0.52 -11.33 11.98
N LEU A 99 -0.36 -10.47 11.50
CA LEU A 99 -1.61 -10.81 10.82
C LEU A 99 -1.50 -10.77 9.27
N PHE A 100 -0.31 -10.63 8.71
CA PHE A 100 -0.12 -10.74 7.25
C PHE A 100 -0.11 -12.22 6.80
N ASN A 101 -0.74 -12.54 5.67
CA ASN A 101 -0.68 -13.87 5.04
C ASN A 101 0.77 -14.31 4.75
N ALA A 102 1.07 -15.55 5.09
CA ALA A 102 2.31 -16.20 4.68
C ALA A 102 2.20 -16.82 3.27
N GLY A 103 3.36 -17.04 2.63
CA GLY A 103 3.44 -17.76 1.36
C GLY A 103 3.08 -16.93 0.13
N ARG A 104 2.90 -17.63 -1.01
CA ARG A 104 2.55 -17.04 -2.33
C ARG A 104 3.44 -15.87 -2.75
N MET A 105 4.71 -15.90 -2.33
CA MET A 105 5.73 -14.88 -2.60
C MET A 105 5.34 -13.46 -2.13
N TRP A 106 4.43 -13.34 -1.16
CA TRP A 106 4.06 -12.03 -0.61
C TRP A 106 5.00 -11.61 0.52
N ALA A 107 5.50 -10.37 0.46
CA ALA A 107 6.60 -9.91 1.29
C ALA A 107 6.23 -9.62 2.76
N SER A 108 5.04 -9.07 3.02
CA SER A 108 4.71 -8.42 4.30
C SER A 108 4.84 -9.34 5.52
N HIS A 109 4.46 -10.62 5.40
CA HIS A 109 4.61 -11.56 6.50
C HIS A 109 6.09 -11.78 6.87
N TYR A 110 6.93 -12.08 5.88
CA TYR A 110 8.36 -12.32 6.09
C TYR A 110 9.12 -11.06 6.51
N TYR A 111 8.68 -9.90 6.03
CA TYR A 111 9.18 -8.60 6.46
C TYR A 111 8.97 -8.39 7.96
N MET A 112 7.78 -8.65 8.48
CA MET A 112 7.51 -8.53 9.92
C MET A 112 8.34 -9.50 10.77
N LEU A 113 8.65 -10.71 10.26
CA LEU A 113 9.54 -11.64 10.98
C LEU A 113 10.95 -11.05 11.11
N LYS A 114 11.47 -10.48 10.02
CA LYS A 114 12.81 -9.86 10.01
C LYS A 114 12.86 -8.56 10.80
N LEU A 115 11.82 -7.74 10.76
CA LEU A 115 11.72 -6.55 11.61
C LEU A 115 11.72 -6.93 13.10
N ALA A 116 10.94 -7.95 13.49
CA ALA A 116 10.92 -8.44 14.87
C ALA A 116 12.27 -9.00 15.31
N GLU A 117 12.93 -9.81 14.46
CA GLU A 117 14.29 -10.31 14.69
C GLU A 117 15.29 -9.15 14.91
N HIS A 118 15.28 -8.17 14.00
CA HIS A 118 16.16 -6.99 14.08
C HIS A 118 15.90 -6.17 15.35
N SER A 119 14.63 -6.01 15.72
CA SER A 119 14.20 -5.24 16.90
C SER A 119 14.31 -6.03 18.21
N ARG A 120 14.70 -7.31 18.16
CA ARG A 120 14.71 -8.26 19.29
C ARG A 120 13.33 -8.42 19.96
N ALA A 121 12.27 -8.28 19.19
CA ALA A 121 10.90 -8.53 19.63
C ALA A 121 10.51 -9.99 19.41
N THR A 122 9.61 -10.51 20.25
CA THR A 122 8.96 -11.80 20.01
C THR A 122 7.89 -11.60 18.94
N VAL A 123 7.78 -12.54 17.99
CA VAL A 123 6.74 -12.51 16.95
C VAL A 123 5.91 -13.79 16.98
N VAL A 124 4.60 -13.63 16.95
CA VAL A 124 3.59 -14.67 16.73
C VAL A 124 3.23 -14.62 15.23
N PRO A 125 3.78 -15.51 14.39
CA PRO A 125 3.61 -15.48 12.93
C PRO A 125 2.26 -16.10 12.51
N PHE A 126 1.16 -15.47 12.91
CA PHE A 126 -0.16 -16.10 12.86
C PHE A 126 -0.82 -16.08 11.46
N GLY A 127 -0.82 -14.92 10.80
CA GLY A 127 -1.69 -14.67 9.64
C GLY A 127 -3.01 -14.02 10.03
N PRO A 128 -3.87 -13.68 9.07
CA PRO A 128 -5.13 -13.00 9.37
C PRO A 128 -6.13 -13.94 10.05
N LEU A 129 -7.00 -13.34 10.86
CA LEU A 129 -8.12 -14.00 11.53
C LEU A 129 -9.42 -13.41 11.01
N ALA A 130 -10.41 -14.25 10.75
CA ALA A 130 -11.78 -13.78 10.61
C ALA A 130 -12.32 -13.35 11.98
N PRO A 131 -13.27 -12.39 12.06
CA PRO A 131 -13.77 -11.87 13.33
C PRO A 131 -14.30 -12.96 14.28
N ASP A 132 -14.95 -13.99 13.75
CA ASP A 132 -15.53 -15.11 14.50
C ASP A 132 -14.48 -16.09 15.06
N GLU A 133 -13.26 -16.09 14.49
CA GLU A 133 -12.15 -16.90 14.98
C GLU A 133 -11.43 -16.27 16.18
N VAL A 134 -11.53 -14.94 16.34
CA VAL A 134 -10.76 -14.17 17.34
C VAL A 134 -11.06 -14.64 18.76
N ALA A 135 -12.34 -14.89 19.09
CA ALA A 135 -12.76 -15.27 20.44
C ALA A 135 -12.02 -16.51 20.98
N ALA A 136 -11.78 -17.51 20.11
CA ALA A 136 -11.09 -18.74 20.48
C ALA A 136 -9.59 -18.53 20.79
N TRP A 137 -8.98 -17.50 20.23
CA TRP A 137 -7.54 -17.23 20.37
C TRP A 137 -7.21 -16.11 21.37
N SER A 138 -8.16 -15.24 21.70
CA SER A 138 -7.96 -14.12 22.62
C SER A 138 -7.29 -14.51 23.95
N PRO A 139 -7.68 -15.60 24.65
CA PRO A 139 -6.99 -16.01 25.88
C PRO A 139 -5.51 -16.33 25.65
N ALA A 140 -5.19 -17.03 24.55
CA ALA A 140 -3.81 -17.36 24.21
C ALA A 140 -2.99 -16.11 23.87
N PHE A 141 -3.58 -15.13 23.18
CA PHE A 141 -2.89 -13.86 22.90
C PHE A 141 -2.62 -13.05 24.16
N ALA A 142 -3.55 -13.06 25.13
CA ALA A 142 -3.35 -12.44 26.43
C ALA A 142 -2.23 -13.15 27.24
N ASP A 143 -2.25 -14.48 27.30
CA ASP A 143 -1.23 -15.29 27.99
C ASP A 143 0.17 -15.12 27.39
N LEU A 144 0.25 -14.98 26.06
CA LEU A 144 1.49 -14.69 25.35
C LEU A 144 1.98 -13.24 25.54
N GLY A 145 1.15 -12.36 26.13
CA GLY A 145 1.49 -10.96 26.34
C GLY A 145 1.51 -10.12 25.07
N VAL A 146 0.66 -10.43 24.08
CA VAL A 146 0.56 -9.65 22.82
C VAL A 146 0.27 -8.18 23.13
N ASP A 147 1.19 -7.31 22.71
CA ASP A 147 1.12 -5.85 22.92
C ASP A 147 1.33 -5.03 21.64
N ALA A 148 1.64 -5.70 20.53
CA ALA A 148 1.75 -5.12 19.20
C ALA A 148 1.02 -6.00 18.16
N ILE A 149 0.37 -5.37 17.18
CA ILE A 149 -0.25 -6.06 16.04
C ILE A 149 0.22 -5.48 14.72
N ALA A 150 0.39 -6.31 13.69
CA ALA A 150 0.74 -5.87 12.34
C ALA A 150 -0.16 -6.49 11.28
N GLY A 151 -0.70 -5.69 10.36
CA GLY A 151 -1.56 -6.19 9.29
C GLY A 151 -1.93 -5.14 8.25
N THR A 152 -2.75 -5.51 7.28
CA THR A 152 -3.42 -4.51 6.42
C THR A 152 -4.51 -3.83 7.24
N PRO A 153 -4.85 -2.56 6.98
CA PRO A 153 -6.03 -1.91 7.56
C PRO A 153 -7.30 -2.78 7.57
N THR A 154 -7.58 -3.51 6.48
CA THR A 154 -8.70 -4.46 6.45
C THR A 154 -8.55 -5.60 7.47
N GLY A 155 -7.41 -6.28 7.52
CA GLY A 155 -7.20 -7.39 8.46
C GLY A 155 -7.11 -6.94 9.93
N LEU A 156 -6.58 -5.75 10.17
CA LEU A 156 -6.56 -5.12 11.49
C LEU A 156 -7.98 -4.78 11.97
N ALA A 157 -8.84 -4.29 11.06
CA ALA A 157 -10.23 -4.02 11.36
C ALA A 157 -11.02 -5.31 11.67
N ASP A 158 -10.82 -6.39 10.89
CA ASP A 158 -11.45 -7.70 11.19
C ASP A 158 -11.05 -8.22 12.58
N PHE A 159 -9.76 -8.11 12.91
CA PHE A 159 -9.26 -8.52 14.22
C PHE A 159 -9.86 -7.66 15.35
N ALA A 160 -9.92 -6.34 15.16
CA ALA A 160 -10.53 -5.42 16.12
C ALA A 160 -12.03 -5.67 16.31
N GLU A 161 -12.77 -5.98 15.23
CA GLU A 161 -14.17 -6.39 15.29
C GLU A 161 -14.33 -7.64 16.15
N GLY A 162 -13.53 -8.67 15.89
CA GLY A 162 -13.57 -9.91 16.67
C GLY A 162 -13.23 -9.71 18.14
N VAL A 163 -12.24 -8.85 18.46
CA VAL A 163 -11.90 -8.50 19.85
C VAL A 163 -13.08 -7.82 20.55
N LEU A 164 -13.71 -6.83 19.90
CA LEU A 164 -14.86 -6.12 20.45
C LEU A 164 -16.07 -7.04 20.62
N ALA A 165 -16.37 -7.88 19.64
CA ALA A 165 -17.47 -8.83 19.68
C ALA A 165 -17.29 -9.90 20.77
N ALA A 166 -16.05 -10.33 21.01
CA ALA A 166 -15.70 -11.27 22.07
C ALA A 166 -15.66 -10.62 23.47
N GLY A 167 -15.70 -9.28 23.58
CA GLY A 167 -15.43 -8.58 24.82
C GLY A 167 -14.04 -8.86 25.38
N ALA A 168 -13.07 -9.16 24.51
CA ALA A 168 -11.71 -9.52 24.90
C ALA A 168 -10.88 -8.26 25.21
N GLU A 169 -9.97 -8.37 26.17
CA GLU A 169 -9.02 -7.31 26.48
C GLU A 169 -7.61 -7.76 26.11
N ILE A 170 -7.05 -7.18 25.05
CA ILE A 170 -5.66 -7.39 24.64
C ILE A 170 -4.95 -6.05 24.74
N PRO A 171 -3.85 -5.91 25.51
CA PRO A 171 -3.22 -4.63 25.84
C PRO A 171 -2.36 -4.07 24.70
N VAL A 172 -2.90 -4.05 23.48
CA VAL A 172 -2.22 -3.54 22.29
C VAL A 172 -1.92 -2.05 22.47
N THR A 173 -0.64 -1.71 22.30
CA THR A 173 -0.11 -0.34 22.35
C THR A 173 0.61 0.06 21.07
N THR A 174 0.89 -0.90 20.18
CA THR A 174 1.47 -0.64 18.85
C THR A 174 0.61 -1.30 17.77
N VAL A 175 0.17 -0.51 16.78
CA VAL A 175 -0.45 -1.00 15.55
C VAL A 175 0.46 -0.66 14.37
N ILE A 176 0.93 -1.67 13.65
CA ILE A 176 1.75 -1.51 12.44
C ILE A 176 0.87 -1.80 11.21
N TRP A 177 0.83 -0.86 10.26
CA TRP A 177 0.01 -1.02 9.06
C TRP A 177 0.80 -0.71 7.78
N MET A 178 0.44 -1.36 6.68
CA MET A 178 0.94 -1.05 5.34
C MET A 178 0.05 -1.65 4.26
N ALA A 179 0.39 -1.33 3.02
CA ALA A 179 -0.08 -2.00 1.81
C ALA A 179 -1.55 -1.76 1.38
N GLU A 180 -2.34 -1.06 2.19
CA GLU A 180 -3.67 -0.51 1.91
C GLU A 180 -3.82 0.79 2.73
N PRO A 181 -4.53 1.84 2.25
CA PRO A 181 -4.82 3.02 3.05
C PRO A 181 -5.89 2.75 4.12
N TRP A 182 -5.93 3.60 5.14
CA TRP A 182 -7.06 3.63 6.08
C TRP A 182 -8.32 4.18 5.43
N THR A 183 -9.48 3.64 5.81
CA THR A 183 -10.75 4.38 5.81
C THR A 183 -11.05 4.80 7.24
N ASP A 184 -11.85 5.85 7.42
CA ASP A 184 -12.20 6.36 8.75
C ASP A 184 -12.88 5.27 9.58
N SER A 185 -13.85 4.55 9.00
CA SER A 185 -14.56 3.44 9.68
C SER A 185 -13.61 2.32 10.15
N LYS A 186 -12.68 1.85 9.31
CA LYS A 186 -11.69 0.82 9.71
C LYS A 186 -10.80 1.32 10.84
N ARG A 187 -10.35 2.58 10.76
CA ARG A 187 -9.47 3.17 11.76
C ARG A 187 -10.20 3.35 13.10
N ASP A 188 -11.42 3.85 13.07
CA ASP A 188 -12.24 4.05 14.27
C ASP A 188 -12.53 2.73 14.99
N LEU A 189 -12.80 1.66 14.23
CA LEU A 189 -12.97 0.32 14.79
C LEU A 189 -11.72 -0.16 15.54
N VAL A 190 -10.53 -0.01 14.92
CA VAL A 190 -9.25 -0.36 15.56
C VAL A 190 -8.96 0.52 16.79
N CYS A 191 -9.23 1.82 16.71
CA CYS A 191 -9.08 2.75 17.85
C CYS A 191 -10.00 2.37 19.02
N ARG A 192 -11.24 1.92 18.75
CA ARG A 192 -12.18 1.47 19.78
C ARG A 192 -11.70 0.20 20.46
N ALA A 193 -11.16 -0.76 19.71
CA ALA A 193 -10.60 -1.98 20.28
C ALA A 193 -9.30 -1.71 21.07
N PHE A 194 -8.47 -0.78 20.60
CA PHE A 194 -7.14 -0.51 21.16
C PHE A 194 -6.91 1.00 21.38
N PRO A 195 -7.57 1.62 22.37
CA PRO A 195 -7.57 3.08 22.55
C PRO A 195 -6.22 3.67 22.96
N ARG A 196 -5.28 2.83 23.41
CA ARG A 196 -3.91 3.23 23.79
C ARG A 196 -2.89 3.00 22.67
N ALA A 197 -3.30 2.53 21.50
CA ALA A 197 -2.38 2.16 20.45
C ALA A 197 -1.83 3.37 19.70
N GLY A 198 -0.50 3.42 19.55
CA GLY A 198 0.16 4.23 18.55
C GLY A 198 0.14 3.55 17.19
N PHE A 199 -0.16 4.29 16.14
CA PHE A 199 -0.20 3.79 14.77
C PHE A 199 1.12 4.08 14.04
N TRP A 200 1.70 3.04 13.44
CA TRP A 200 2.97 3.08 12.74
C TRP A 200 2.76 2.57 11.32
N GLY A 201 2.85 3.47 10.34
CA GLY A 201 2.67 3.13 8.93
C GLY A 201 4.00 3.03 8.19
N ASN A 202 4.04 2.23 7.14
CA ASN A 202 5.08 2.37 6.13
C ASN A 202 4.56 2.12 4.71
N TYR A 203 5.29 2.62 3.73
CA TYR A 203 4.95 2.59 2.32
C TYR A 203 6.15 2.15 1.48
N GLY A 204 5.87 1.32 0.48
CA GLY A 204 6.87 0.70 -0.36
C GLY A 204 6.30 -0.38 -1.26
N SER A 205 7.16 -1.01 -2.04
CA SER A 205 6.82 -2.16 -2.88
C SER A 205 7.83 -3.30 -2.67
N VAL A 206 7.65 -4.45 -3.33
CA VAL A 206 8.65 -5.53 -3.26
C VAL A 206 9.94 -5.11 -3.96
N GLU A 207 9.82 -4.36 -5.05
CA GLU A 207 10.93 -3.82 -5.85
C GLU A 207 11.80 -2.84 -5.07
N THR A 208 11.20 -1.96 -4.26
CA THR A 208 11.93 -0.88 -3.57
C THR A 208 12.11 -1.10 -2.08
N TYR A 209 11.32 -2.01 -1.50
CA TYR A 209 11.10 -2.10 -0.05
C TYR A 209 10.53 -0.81 0.53
N VAL A 210 10.64 -0.60 1.85
CA VAL A 210 10.12 0.60 2.52
C VAL A 210 10.87 1.84 2.03
N ILE A 211 10.11 2.83 1.54
CA ILE A 211 10.62 4.11 1.06
C ILE A 211 10.11 5.29 1.88
N ALA A 212 8.97 5.15 2.55
CA ALA A 212 8.40 6.20 3.39
C ALA A 212 7.70 5.61 4.62
N VAL A 213 7.64 6.40 5.69
CA VAL A 213 7.19 5.96 7.02
C VAL A 213 6.25 6.95 7.69
N ASN A 214 5.44 6.45 8.61
CA ASN A 214 4.49 7.20 9.42
C ASN A 214 4.57 6.68 10.86
N ASP A 215 4.41 7.57 11.84
CA ASP A 215 4.41 7.20 13.26
C ASP A 215 3.28 7.92 14.00
N PRO A 216 3.08 7.65 15.31
CA PRO A 216 1.94 8.16 16.06
C PRO A 216 1.83 9.69 16.15
N SER A 217 2.90 10.44 15.82
CA SER A 217 2.87 11.90 15.77
C SER A 217 2.32 12.47 14.46
N CYS A 218 2.16 11.64 13.43
CA CYS A 218 1.75 12.06 12.09
C CYS A 218 0.23 12.09 11.90
N ASP A 219 -0.20 12.86 10.90
CA ASP A 219 -1.48 12.62 10.23
C ASP A 219 -1.43 11.21 9.59
N ALA A 220 -2.46 10.39 9.79
CA ALA A 220 -2.50 8.99 9.33
C ALA A 220 -2.41 8.84 7.80
N SER A 221 -2.73 9.90 7.05
CA SER A 221 -2.68 9.92 5.59
C SER A 221 -1.36 10.45 5.00
N VAL A 222 -0.45 10.96 5.84
CA VAL A 222 0.84 11.51 5.42
C VAL A 222 1.99 10.59 5.81
N LEU A 223 2.82 10.21 4.84
CA LEU A 223 4.05 9.43 5.03
C LEU A 223 5.26 10.34 4.78
N HIS A 224 6.37 10.10 5.45
CA HIS A 224 7.63 10.85 5.28
C HIS A 224 8.64 9.99 4.53
N LEU A 225 9.18 10.51 3.44
CA LEU A 225 10.21 9.82 2.65
C LEU A 225 11.47 9.58 3.50
N LEU A 226 12.06 8.38 3.43
CA LEU A 226 13.32 8.11 4.12
C LEU A 226 14.48 8.92 3.48
N PRO A 227 15.46 9.40 4.27
CA PRO A 227 16.58 10.18 3.77
C PRO A 227 17.42 9.50 2.69
N GLY A 228 18.02 10.31 1.82
CA GLY A 228 18.82 9.85 0.67
C GLY A 228 17.96 9.34 -0.49
N GLN A 229 16.75 9.88 -0.63
CA GLN A 229 15.83 9.57 -1.71
C GLN A 229 15.23 10.85 -2.29
N LEU A 230 14.89 10.78 -3.56
CA LEU A 230 14.14 11.78 -4.29
C LEU A 230 12.94 11.07 -4.94
N LEU A 231 11.76 11.63 -4.72
CA LEU A 231 10.53 11.17 -5.34
C LEU A 231 10.00 12.28 -6.25
N GLU A 232 9.97 12.03 -7.56
CA GLU A 232 9.43 12.95 -8.56
C GLU A 232 7.94 12.62 -8.80
N PRO A 233 6.99 13.52 -8.47
CA PRO A 233 5.59 13.35 -8.85
C PRO A 233 5.44 13.36 -10.38
N ASP A 234 4.77 12.34 -10.92
CA ASP A 234 4.57 12.14 -12.36
C ASP A 234 3.17 11.56 -12.62
N PRO A 235 2.42 12.05 -13.64
CA PRO A 235 1.06 11.58 -13.93
C PRO A 235 0.95 10.08 -14.22
N ASP A 236 1.99 9.50 -14.83
CA ASP A 236 2.07 8.09 -15.18
C ASP A 236 2.68 7.25 -14.04
N GLY A 237 2.80 7.84 -12.84
CA GLY A 237 3.31 7.21 -11.62
C GLY A 237 4.67 7.76 -11.23
N ALA A 238 4.82 8.07 -9.95
CA ALA A 238 6.00 8.71 -9.39
C ALA A 238 7.29 7.94 -9.67
N LEU A 239 8.37 8.69 -9.84
CA LEU A 239 9.70 8.17 -10.10
C LEU A 239 10.53 8.26 -8.82
N LEU A 240 11.04 7.12 -8.35
CA LEU A 240 11.90 7.04 -7.19
C LEU A 240 13.36 6.97 -7.63
N THR A 241 14.19 7.82 -7.05
CA THR A 241 15.65 7.75 -7.12
C THR A 241 16.19 7.67 -5.70
N ARG A 242 17.18 6.82 -5.45
CA ARG A 242 17.85 6.73 -4.15
C ARG A 242 19.36 6.68 -4.28
N ALA A 243 20.01 7.16 -3.22
CA ALA A 243 21.45 7.25 -3.08
C ALA A 243 21.92 6.63 -1.75
N GLY A 244 23.19 6.21 -1.75
CA GLY A 244 23.90 5.66 -0.60
C GLY A 244 23.66 4.16 -0.37
N ASP A 245 24.34 3.63 0.63
CA ASP A 245 24.42 2.19 0.87
C ASP A 245 23.28 1.61 1.73
N GLY A 246 23.24 0.29 1.86
CA GLY A 246 22.32 -0.42 2.76
C GLY A 246 20.88 -0.57 2.24
N TRP A 247 20.60 -0.06 1.03
CA TRP A 247 19.35 -0.33 0.31
C TRP A 247 19.26 -1.78 -0.18
N THR A 248 18.05 -2.25 -0.49
CA THR A 248 17.85 -3.61 -1.02
C THR A 248 18.33 -3.80 -2.46
N VAL A 249 18.36 -2.72 -3.25
CA VAL A 249 18.76 -2.71 -4.67
C VAL A 249 19.05 -1.25 -5.08
N PRO A 250 19.99 -0.94 -5.98
CA PRO A 250 20.07 0.41 -6.54
C PRO A 250 18.76 0.79 -7.26
N VAL A 251 18.35 2.06 -7.16
CA VAL A 251 17.12 2.56 -7.80
C VAL A 251 17.38 3.96 -8.35
N VAL A 252 17.25 4.10 -9.67
CA VAL A 252 17.37 5.38 -10.39
C VAL A 252 16.12 5.57 -11.22
N ARG A 253 15.37 6.64 -10.95
CA ARG A 253 14.11 7.01 -11.61
C ARG A 253 13.18 5.83 -11.88
N TYR A 254 13.00 4.97 -10.89
CA TYR A 254 12.13 3.81 -10.98
C TYR A 254 10.66 4.21 -10.89
N ARG A 255 9.87 3.77 -11.86
CA ARG A 255 8.44 4.05 -11.91
C ARG A 255 7.66 3.14 -10.94
N LEU A 256 7.22 3.70 -9.82
CA LEU A 256 6.44 2.99 -8.78
C LEU A 256 5.05 2.54 -9.29
N GLY A 257 4.48 3.31 -10.23
CA GLY A 257 3.12 3.15 -10.72
C GLY A 257 2.05 3.69 -9.77
N ASP A 258 2.44 4.26 -8.64
CA ASP A 258 1.57 5.04 -7.76
C ASP A 258 1.75 6.53 -8.05
N ARG A 259 0.66 7.30 -7.99
CA ARG A 259 0.72 8.76 -8.01
C ARG A 259 0.85 9.26 -6.58
N VAL A 260 1.67 10.30 -6.40
CA VAL A 260 1.93 10.90 -5.09
C VAL A 260 1.88 12.41 -5.20
N THR A 261 1.68 13.09 -4.08
CA THR A 261 1.87 14.53 -3.96
C THR A 261 2.60 14.85 -2.67
N ALA A 262 3.32 15.97 -2.65
CA ALA A 262 3.86 16.54 -1.43
C ALA A 262 2.72 16.91 -0.48
N ALA A 263 2.97 16.81 0.82
CA ALA A 263 2.02 17.16 1.87
C ALA A 263 2.75 17.63 3.13
N ASP A 264 2.22 18.66 3.77
CA ASP A 264 2.63 19.03 5.12
C ASP A 264 2.03 18.06 6.14
N CYS A 265 2.75 17.84 7.24
CA CYS A 265 2.33 16.96 8.32
C CYS A 265 2.33 17.71 9.65
N VAL A 266 1.35 17.40 10.50
CA VAL A 266 1.24 17.96 11.86
C VAL A 266 2.45 17.67 12.74
N CYS A 267 3.23 16.62 12.45
CA CYS A 267 4.47 16.32 13.17
C CYS A 267 5.63 17.27 12.83
N GLY A 268 5.51 18.09 11.78
CA GLY A 268 6.52 19.06 11.36
C GLY A 268 7.75 18.49 10.65
N ARG A 269 7.84 17.18 10.44
CA ARG A 269 8.93 16.58 9.65
C ARG A 269 8.83 16.96 8.17
N PRO A 270 9.97 17.11 7.47
CA PRO A 270 10.00 17.41 6.04
C PRO A 270 9.58 16.19 5.19
N ASP A 271 9.57 16.37 3.87
CA ASP A 271 9.38 15.31 2.88
C ASP A 271 8.12 14.46 3.07
N GLY A 272 7.06 15.11 3.56
CA GLY A 272 5.74 14.52 3.68
C GLY A 272 5.10 14.30 2.31
N LEU A 273 4.42 13.17 2.16
CA LEU A 273 3.76 12.77 0.92
C LEU A 273 2.43 12.06 1.19
N ARG A 274 1.49 12.24 0.26
CA ARG A 274 0.23 11.49 0.18
C ARG A 274 0.22 10.62 -1.07
N VAL A 275 -0.18 9.37 -0.93
CA VAL A 275 -0.39 8.45 -2.06
C VAL A 275 -1.80 8.66 -2.61
N LEU A 276 -1.91 9.05 -3.88
CA LEU A 276 -3.17 9.40 -4.56
C LEU A 276 -3.85 8.20 -5.23
N GLY A 277 -3.24 7.02 -5.15
CA GLY A 277 -3.67 5.80 -5.83
C GLY A 277 -2.80 5.47 -7.04
N ARG A 278 -3.20 4.47 -7.83
CA ARG A 278 -2.40 4.01 -8.97
C ARG A 278 -2.50 4.97 -10.16
N ALA A 279 -1.45 5.01 -10.97
CA ALA A 279 -1.47 5.68 -12.27
C ALA A 279 -2.24 4.87 -13.32
N ASP A 280 -2.21 3.54 -13.22
CA ASP A 280 -2.87 2.62 -14.14
C ASP A 280 -4.37 2.35 -13.83
N ASP A 281 -4.93 3.04 -12.83
CA ASP A 281 -6.34 2.93 -12.40
C ASP A 281 -7.34 3.75 -13.26
N THR A 282 -6.95 4.11 -14.48
CA THR A 282 -7.81 4.87 -15.39
C THR A 282 -8.62 3.94 -16.30
N VAL A 283 -9.94 4.10 -16.31
CA VAL A 283 -10.87 3.25 -17.06
C VAL A 283 -11.71 4.06 -18.04
N LYS A 284 -11.89 3.53 -19.25
CA LYS A 284 -12.85 4.05 -20.23
C LYS A 284 -14.24 3.51 -19.93
N PHE A 285 -15.24 4.38 -19.85
CA PHE A 285 -16.63 4.04 -19.65
C PHE A 285 -17.49 4.70 -20.72
N ARG A 286 -17.88 3.92 -21.72
CA ARG A 286 -18.75 4.35 -22.84
C ARG A 286 -18.35 5.70 -23.46
N GLY A 287 -17.05 5.88 -23.72
CA GLY A 287 -16.48 7.09 -24.35
C GLY A 287 -15.99 8.16 -23.37
N ALA A 288 -16.35 8.07 -22.08
CA ALA A 288 -15.75 8.87 -21.02
C ALA A 288 -14.56 8.14 -20.39
N THR A 289 -13.65 8.88 -19.77
CA THR A 289 -12.52 8.33 -19.00
C THR A 289 -12.62 8.81 -17.55
N PHE A 290 -12.34 7.93 -16.60
CA PHE A 290 -12.36 8.25 -15.17
C PHE A 290 -11.26 7.49 -14.41
N GLY A 291 -10.81 8.03 -13.28
CA GLY A 291 -9.93 7.32 -12.36
C GLY A 291 -10.72 6.55 -11.30
N ILE A 292 -10.39 5.28 -11.06
CA ILE A 292 -11.07 4.47 -10.03
C ILE A 292 -10.99 5.14 -8.66
N GLY A 293 -9.80 5.61 -8.26
CA GLY A 293 -9.59 6.27 -6.97
C GLY A 293 -10.40 7.56 -6.79
N GLU A 294 -10.60 8.33 -7.87
CA GLU A 294 -11.41 9.55 -7.86
C GLU A 294 -12.88 9.25 -7.53
N VAL A 295 -13.43 8.20 -8.16
CA VAL A 295 -14.81 7.75 -7.91
C VAL A 295 -14.96 7.23 -6.49
N LEU A 296 -14.02 6.39 -6.03
CA LEU A 296 -14.07 5.86 -4.67
C LEU A 296 -13.96 6.95 -3.60
N ALA A 297 -13.12 7.97 -3.82
CA ALA A 297 -13.02 9.11 -2.90
C ALA A 297 -14.34 9.89 -2.81
N ALA A 298 -14.98 10.16 -3.96
CA ALA A 298 -16.29 10.82 -3.99
C ALA A 298 -17.39 10.00 -3.33
N VAL A 299 -17.37 8.67 -3.49
CA VAL A 299 -18.35 7.78 -2.83
C VAL A 299 -18.13 7.75 -1.32
N ARG A 300 -16.89 7.61 -0.86
CA ARG A 300 -16.55 7.57 0.58
C ARG A 300 -16.80 8.91 1.28
N SER A 301 -16.92 10.02 0.55
CA SER A 301 -17.29 11.31 1.14
C SER A 301 -18.80 11.43 1.41
N LEU A 302 -19.62 10.48 0.95
CA LEU A 302 -21.06 10.49 1.20
C LEU A 302 -21.35 9.94 2.60
N PRO A 303 -22.08 10.68 3.47
CA PRO A 303 -22.46 10.17 4.79
C PRO A 303 -23.20 8.83 4.71
N GLY A 304 -22.84 7.90 5.61
CA GLY A 304 -23.40 6.55 5.63
C GLY A 304 -22.69 5.55 4.71
N VAL A 305 -21.63 5.95 3.99
CA VAL A 305 -20.73 5.01 3.31
C VAL A 305 -19.46 4.83 4.12
N ASP A 306 -19.17 3.60 4.53
CA ASP A 306 -17.97 3.27 5.33
C ASP A 306 -16.77 2.89 4.45
N ASP A 307 -17.03 2.14 3.38
CA ASP A 307 -16.04 1.77 2.37
C ASP A 307 -16.74 1.40 1.05
N ALA A 308 -16.00 1.43 -0.06
CA ALA A 308 -16.52 1.17 -1.38
C ALA A 308 -15.49 0.50 -2.30
N GLN A 309 -16.00 -0.22 -3.30
CA GLN A 309 -15.27 -0.92 -4.34
C GLN A 309 -16.05 -0.82 -5.66
N LEU A 310 -15.35 -0.67 -6.79
CA LEU A 310 -16.00 -0.67 -8.10
C LEU A 310 -16.11 -2.09 -8.66
N ALA A 311 -17.31 -2.53 -9.00
CA ALA A 311 -17.54 -3.69 -9.85
C ALA A 311 -17.74 -3.22 -11.30
N LEU A 312 -16.76 -3.52 -12.16
CA LEU A 312 -16.71 -3.06 -13.54
C LEU A 312 -16.94 -4.23 -14.50
N THR A 313 -17.89 -4.09 -15.43
CA THR A 313 -18.11 -5.10 -16.46
C THR A 313 -17.37 -4.73 -17.74
N ALA A 314 -16.50 -5.59 -18.26
CA ALA A 314 -15.65 -5.26 -19.41
C ALA A 314 -16.47 -5.06 -20.71
N SER A 315 -16.01 -4.16 -21.59
CA SER A 315 -16.67 -3.88 -22.89
C SER A 315 -16.23 -4.80 -24.04
N ASP A 316 -15.12 -5.51 -23.90
CA ASP A 316 -14.44 -6.24 -24.98
C ASP A 316 -13.38 -7.24 -24.44
N GLY A 317 -13.52 -7.68 -23.18
CA GLY A 317 -12.52 -8.49 -22.48
C GLY A 317 -11.27 -7.71 -22.04
N SER A 318 -11.16 -6.41 -22.35
CA SER A 318 -10.10 -5.54 -21.83
C SER A 318 -10.46 -4.95 -20.47
N ARG A 319 -9.59 -5.12 -19.47
CA ARG A 319 -9.69 -4.46 -18.15
C ARG A 319 -9.30 -2.97 -18.18
N ARG A 320 -9.55 -2.29 -19.29
CA ARG A 320 -9.39 -0.83 -19.45
C ARG A 320 -10.64 -0.16 -19.99
N SER A 321 -11.66 -0.93 -20.37
CA SER A 321 -12.92 -0.42 -20.91
C SER A 321 -14.07 -1.15 -20.24
N THR A 322 -15.00 -0.39 -19.67
CA THR A 322 -16.18 -0.91 -19.00
C THR A 322 -17.46 -0.43 -19.67
N ARG A 323 -18.47 -1.31 -19.68
CA ARG A 323 -19.82 -1.03 -20.21
C ARG A 323 -20.84 -0.79 -19.10
N ARG A 324 -20.50 -1.15 -17.86
CA ARG A 324 -21.31 -0.98 -16.65
C ARG A 324 -20.39 -0.79 -15.44
N LEU A 325 -20.68 0.23 -14.65
CA LEU A 325 -20.04 0.54 -13.38
C LEU A 325 -21.08 0.33 -12.26
N THR A 326 -20.78 -0.56 -11.33
CA THR A 326 -21.55 -0.72 -10.09
C THR A 326 -20.68 -0.40 -8.89
N VAL A 327 -21.10 0.52 -8.04
CA VAL A 327 -20.43 0.79 -6.76
C VAL A 327 -20.94 -0.18 -5.72
N ARG A 328 -20.10 -1.13 -5.33
CA ARG A 328 -20.34 -1.97 -4.15
C ARG A 328 -19.88 -1.20 -2.92
N PHE A 329 -20.74 -1.05 -1.93
CA PHE A 329 -20.41 -0.30 -0.72
C PHE A 329 -20.92 -0.98 0.55
N VAL A 330 -20.25 -0.70 1.66
CA VAL A 330 -20.66 -1.08 3.02
C VAL A 330 -21.07 0.19 3.78
N GLY A 331 -22.00 0.07 4.72
CA GLY A 331 -22.54 1.18 5.52
C GLY A 331 -24.06 1.32 5.41
N GLU A 332 -24.60 2.39 5.98
CA GLU A 332 -26.04 2.62 6.13
C GLU A 332 -26.69 3.46 5.01
N ALA A 333 -25.90 3.96 4.05
CA ALA A 333 -26.43 4.74 2.93
C ALA A 333 -27.40 3.92 2.05
N GLY A 334 -28.40 4.58 1.48
CA GLY A 334 -29.29 4.00 0.48
C GLY A 334 -28.61 3.90 -0.89
N ALA A 335 -28.79 2.77 -1.59
CA ALA A 335 -28.15 2.53 -2.89
C ALA A 335 -28.53 3.58 -3.96
N ASP A 336 -29.79 4.02 -3.97
CA ASP A 336 -30.24 5.08 -4.89
C ASP A 336 -29.53 6.40 -4.58
N GLY A 337 -29.38 6.76 -3.31
CA GLY A 337 -28.66 7.96 -2.89
C GLY A 337 -27.18 7.95 -3.29
N VAL A 338 -26.51 6.80 -3.21
CA VAL A 338 -25.13 6.64 -3.70
C VAL A 338 -25.07 6.83 -5.22
N THR A 339 -26.03 6.27 -5.95
CA THR A 339 -26.12 6.40 -7.41
C THR A 339 -26.36 7.87 -7.80
N ASP A 340 -27.30 8.54 -7.16
CA ASP A 340 -27.60 9.95 -7.40
C ASP A 340 -26.41 10.86 -7.10
N HIS A 341 -25.70 10.61 -6.00
CA HIS A 341 -24.47 11.32 -5.65
C HIS A 341 -23.39 11.17 -6.74
N LEU A 342 -23.18 9.96 -7.27
CA LEU A 342 -22.26 9.74 -8.37
C LEU A 342 -22.63 10.51 -9.63
N LEU A 343 -23.92 10.52 -10.00
CA LEU A 343 -24.40 11.24 -11.17
C LEU A 343 -24.36 12.75 -10.98
N HIS A 344 -24.44 13.23 -9.73
CA HIS A 344 -24.27 14.63 -9.38
C HIS A 344 -22.80 15.08 -9.48
N VAL A 345 -21.86 14.28 -8.93
CA VAL A 345 -20.43 14.61 -8.91
C VAL A 345 -19.78 14.44 -10.29
N PHE A 346 -20.23 13.45 -11.08
CA PHE A 346 -19.62 13.12 -12.36
C PHE A 346 -20.60 13.34 -13.52
N ASP A 347 -20.57 14.53 -14.13
CA ASP A 347 -21.36 14.87 -15.31
C ASP A 347 -21.22 13.83 -16.45
N ARG A 348 -20.01 13.31 -16.63
CA ARG A 348 -19.72 12.24 -17.60
C ARG A 348 -20.54 10.97 -17.33
N PHE A 349 -20.81 10.62 -16.07
CA PHE A 349 -21.63 9.47 -15.71
C PHE A 349 -23.11 9.76 -15.92
N ARG A 350 -23.56 10.98 -15.61
CA ARG A 350 -24.94 11.44 -15.90
C ARG A 350 -25.28 11.34 -17.38
N VAL A 351 -24.37 11.77 -18.27
CA VAL A 351 -24.54 11.63 -19.73
C VAL A 351 -24.63 10.17 -20.16
N VAL A 352 -23.80 9.29 -19.58
CA VAL A 352 -23.82 7.85 -19.88
C VAL A 352 -25.12 7.21 -19.39
N ALA A 353 -25.55 7.49 -18.17
CA ALA A 353 -26.78 6.97 -17.57
C ALA A 353 -28.03 7.41 -18.36
N ALA A 354 -28.06 8.64 -18.87
CA ALA A 354 -29.16 9.13 -19.71
C ALA A 354 -29.33 8.33 -21.02
N ARG A 355 -28.24 7.79 -21.57
CA ARG A 355 -28.27 6.93 -22.78
C ARG A 355 -28.39 5.45 -22.47
N HIS A 356 -27.95 5.05 -21.28
CA HIS A 356 -27.89 3.67 -20.83
C HIS A 356 -28.26 3.60 -19.34
N PRO A 357 -29.56 3.51 -19.00
CA PRO A 357 -30.04 3.62 -17.63
C PRO A 357 -29.37 2.62 -16.65
N ASP A 358 -29.09 1.40 -17.10
CA ASP A 358 -28.45 0.37 -16.26
C ASP A 358 -26.92 0.39 -16.28
N ALA A 359 -26.30 1.47 -16.77
CA ALA A 359 -24.84 1.54 -16.89
C ALA A 359 -24.15 2.00 -15.60
N VAL A 360 -24.85 2.72 -14.72
CA VAL A 360 -24.34 3.18 -13.43
C VAL A 360 -25.32 2.74 -12.35
N SER A 361 -24.82 2.04 -11.33
CA SER A 361 -25.63 1.66 -10.17
C SER A 361 -24.80 1.58 -8.90
N ALA A 362 -25.46 1.49 -7.76
CA ALA A 362 -24.83 1.12 -6.49
C ALA A 362 -25.51 -0.12 -5.90
N LEU A 363 -24.75 -0.86 -5.10
CA LEU A 363 -25.21 -2.04 -4.39
C LEU A 363 -24.60 -2.04 -3.00
N ARG A 364 -25.47 -1.99 -1.98
CA ARG A 364 -25.03 -2.26 -0.61
C ARG A 364 -24.71 -3.74 -0.46
N VAL A 365 -23.55 -4.04 0.10
CA VAL A 365 -23.11 -5.41 0.40
C VAL A 365 -22.71 -5.49 1.87
N ASP A 366 -22.74 -6.69 2.44
CA ASP A 366 -22.27 -6.89 3.82
C ASP A 366 -20.74 -6.82 3.89
N ARG A 367 -20.06 -7.25 2.81
CA ARG A 367 -18.60 -7.25 2.72
C ARG A 367 -18.12 -7.05 1.28
N LEU A 368 -17.06 -6.27 1.12
CA LEU A 368 -16.39 -6.07 -0.18
C LEU A 368 -15.54 -7.28 -0.56
N ASP A 369 -15.32 -7.47 -1.86
CA ASP A 369 -14.47 -8.57 -2.35
C ASP A 369 -13.02 -8.36 -1.92
N ARG A 370 -12.33 -9.45 -1.61
CA ARG A 370 -10.94 -9.45 -1.15
C ARG A 370 -10.05 -10.30 -2.04
N VAL A 371 -8.76 -9.98 -2.03
CA VAL A 371 -7.75 -10.76 -2.73
C VAL A 371 -7.28 -11.90 -1.83
N ASP A 372 -7.51 -13.16 -2.20
CA ASP A 372 -7.09 -14.32 -1.39
C ASP A 372 -5.61 -14.26 -0.96
N ARG A 373 -4.74 -13.82 -1.87
CA ARG A 373 -3.29 -13.73 -1.60
C ARG A 373 -2.93 -12.70 -0.52
N THR A 374 -3.67 -11.60 -0.42
CA THR A 374 -3.24 -10.43 0.39
C THR A 374 -4.29 -9.92 1.36
N THR A 375 -5.51 -10.48 1.34
CA THR A 375 -6.73 -10.07 2.08
C THR A 375 -7.20 -8.62 1.92
N LYS A 376 -6.43 -7.78 1.23
CA LYS A 376 -6.80 -6.42 0.81
C LYS A 376 -8.11 -6.40 0.01
N VAL A 377 -8.82 -5.29 0.14
CA VAL A 377 -9.90 -4.92 -0.77
C VAL A 377 -9.29 -4.23 -2.00
N PRO A 378 -9.33 -4.83 -3.21
CA PRO A 378 -8.90 -4.13 -4.41
C PRO A 378 -9.88 -2.99 -4.72
N PRO A 379 -9.42 -1.86 -5.28
CA PRO A 379 -10.29 -0.72 -5.56
C PRO A 379 -11.32 -1.02 -6.65
N ALA A 380 -11.04 -1.98 -7.54
CA ALA A 380 -12.00 -2.48 -8.52
C ALA A 380 -11.88 -3.99 -8.75
N VAL A 381 -13.03 -4.61 -9.04
CA VAL A 381 -13.17 -5.99 -9.52
C VAL A 381 -13.80 -5.98 -10.92
N TRP A 382 -13.42 -6.95 -11.75
CA TRP A 382 -13.84 -7.01 -13.14
C TRP A 382 -14.67 -8.26 -13.41
N SER A 383 -15.80 -8.11 -14.11
CA SER A 383 -16.66 -9.19 -14.58
C SER A 383 -16.87 -9.22 -16.09
#